data_AF-A0A6P8QE65-F1
#
_entry.id   AF-A0A6P8QE65-F1
#
_cell.length_a   1.000
_cell.length_b   1.000
_cell.length_c   1.000
_cell.angle_alpha   90.00
_cell.angle_beta   90.00
_cell.angle_gamma   90.00
#
_symmetry.space_group_name_H-M   'P 1'
#
loop_
_entity.id
_entity.type
_entity.pdbx_description
1 polymer ?
#
loop_
_entity_poly.entity_id
_entity_poly.type
_entity_poly.pdbx_seq_one_letter_code
_entity_poly.pdbx_strand_id
1 'polypeptide(L)'
;MQPSRSRRKPVQLVNADVPPNVSQGCQGGCATCSDYNGCMSCKPRLFFFLERTGMKQTGVCLPSCPNGYYGIRLPEKNTCTKCKADCETCFYDSFCTKCKRSFYLHSGKCLKTCLEGFENNNHTMECTSIVHCIVSEWSPWSPCAKKGKTCGFKRGNETRTREIIQSPSAHGSSCPPLSETRKCLVQKRKCQKGEKGKKGREKKRKKTTKEEKEMRHDNKERESREALENKEKSEQRNRRVQQKSLSISTVH
;
A
#
# COMPACT_ATOMS: atom_id res chain seq x y z
N MET A 1 8.47 110.92 -9.35
CA MET A 1 9.07 110.07 -10.41
C MET A 1 9.97 109.03 -9.74
N GLN A 2 9.70 107.74 -9.92
CA GLN A 2 10.71 106.68 -9.77
C GLN A 2 11.74 106.78 -10.92
N PRO A 3 12.78 105.92 -11.06
CA PRO A 3 13.35 104.90 -10.15
C PRO A 3 14.90 104.93 -10.12
N SER A 4 15.55 104.20 -9.20
CA SER A 4 16.76 103.44 -9.59
C SER A 4 17.26 102.46 -8.52
N ARG A 5 17.33 101.20 -8.96
CA ARG A 5 18.29 100.15 -8.58
C ARG A 5 18.22 99.57 -7.16
N SER A 6 17.40 98.52 -7.07
CA SER A 6 17.60 97.38 -6.17
C SER A 6 19.02 96.80 -6.35
N ARG A 7 19.89 97.04 -5.37
CA ARG A 7 21.15 96.30 -5.20
C ARG A 7 20.89 95.16 -4.21
N ARG A 8 20.84 93.94 -4.73
CA ARG A 8 20.93 92.70 -3.97
C ARG A 8 22.19 92.73 -3.10
N LYS A 9 22.03 92.49 -1.80
CA LYS A 9 23.09 92.21 -0.83
C LYS A 9 22.81 90.85 -0.20
N PRO A 10 23.86 90.16 0.29
CA PRO A 10 24.13 88.78 -0.02
C PRO A 10 23.27 87.80 0.77
N VAL A 11 23.07 86.62 0.19
CA VAL A 11 22.58 85.41 0.83
C VAL A 11 23.45 85.13 2.05
N GLN A 12 22.99 85.51 3.23
CA GLN A 12 23.53 84.98 4.48
C GLN A 12 22.92 83.60 4.67
N LEU A 13 23.76 82.63 4.36
CA LEU A 13 23.68 81.22 4.70
C LEU A 13 23.29 81.09 6.17
N VAL A 14 22.01 80.85 6.46
CA VAL A 14 21.61 80.37 7.78
C VAL A 14 22.04 78.93 7.85
N ASN A 15 23.07 78.69 8.65
CA ASN A 15 23.67 77.38 8.85
C ASN A 15 22.57 76.38 9.21
N ALA A 16 22.47 75.33 8.40
CA ALA A 16 21.84 74.09 8.78
C ALA A 16 22.73 73.41 9.82
N ASP A 17 22.69 73.89 11.06
CA ASP A 17 23.19 73.13 12.21
C ASP A 17 22.11 72.15 12.67
N VAL A 18 21.66 71.31 11.74
CA VAL A 18 21.10 70.01 12.09
C VAL A 18 22.31 69.09 12.22
N PRO A 19 22.57 68.49 13.39
CA PRO A 19 23.69 67.58 13.54
C PRO A 19 23.58 66.46 12.49
N PRO A 20 24.63 66.19 11.68
CA PRO A 20 24.65 64.99 10.88
C PRO A 20 24.79 63.84 11.87
N ASN A 21 23.92 62.85 11.78
CA ASN A 21 23.88 61.65 12.64
C ASN A 21 23.01 61.76 13.90
N VAL A 22 21.75 62.16 13.74
CA VAL A 22 20.70 61.36 14.39
C VAL A 22 20.64 60.08 13.58
N SER A 23 21.28 59.02 14.06
CA SER A 23 21.08 57.68 13.54
C SER A 23 19.57 57.46 13.54
N GLN A 24 18.94 57.38 12.37
CA GLN A 24 17.57 56.92 12.26
C GLN A 24 17.54 55.60 13.02
N GLY A 25 16.90 55.59 14.20
CA GLY A 25 16.96 54.44 15.09
C GLY A 25 16.63 53.16 14.33
N CYS A 26 17.20 52.03 14.79
CA CYS A 26 17.08 50.76 14.09
C CYS A 26 15.62 50.47 13.69
N GLN A 27 15.39 50.36 12.37
CA GLN A 27 14.07 50.12 11.82
C GLN A 27 13.66 48.65 12.04
N GLY A 28 12.35 48.37 12.04
CA GLY A 28 11.84 47.00 11.99
C GLY A 28 12.11 46.15 13.25
N GLY A 29 11.73 46.64 14.43
CA GLY A 29 11.76 45.83 15.66
C GLY A 29 13.17 45.50 16.19
N CYS A 30 14.20 46.11 15.61
CA CYS A 30 15.58 45.95 16.04
C CYS A 30 15.90 46.89 17.22
N ALA A 31 16.68 46.42 18.19
CA ALA A 31 17.15 47.18 19.35
C ALA A 31 18.52 47.82 19.10
N THR A 32 19.45 47.08 18.50
CA THR A 32 20.78 47.58 18.10
C THR A 32 21.10 47.08 16.69
N CYS A 33 21.64 47.95 15.83
CA CYS A 33 21.88 47.67 14.42
C CYS A 33 23.18 48.32 13.94
N SER A 34 23.68 47.82 12.82
CA SER A 34 24.85 48.30 12.09
C SER A 34 24.56 48.28 10.60
N ASP A 35 25.11 49.23 9.85
CA ASP A 35 24.88 49.35 8.40
C ASP A 35 25.34 48.11 7.61
N TYR A 36 26.38 47.43 8.10
CA TYR A 36 26.96 46.26 7.42
C TYR A 36 26.27 44.96 7.83
N ASN A 37 26.07 44.76 9.13
CA ASN A 37 25.58 43.51 9.71
C ASN A 37 24.06 43.47 9.85
N GLY A 38 23.37 44.58 9.56
CA GLY A 38 21.93 44.71 9.80
C GLY A 38 21.64 44.79 11.30
N CYS A 39 20.58 44.13 11.75
CA CYS A 39 20.25 44.06 13.16
C CYS A 39 21.24 43.18 13.94
N MET A 40 21.66 43.63 15.12
CA MET A 40 22.54 42.90 16.04
C MET A 40 21.77 42.36 17.25
N SER A 41 20.74 43.06 17.71
CA SER A 41 19.87 42.60 18.80
C SER A 41 18.42 42.96 18.52
N CYS A 42 17.50 42.03 18.77
CA CYS A 42 16.07 42.23 18.57
C CYS A 42 15.38 42.75 19.82
N LYS A 43 14.30 43.52 19.63
CA LYS A 43 13.38 43.83 20.73
C LYS A 43 12.77 42.55 21.31
N PRO A 44 12.35 42.57 22.59
CA PRO A 44 11.69 41.43 23.21
C PRO A 44 10.51 40.92 22.35
N ARG A 45 10.27 39.61 22.40
CA ARG A 45 9.27 38.84 21.62
C ARG A 45 9.61 38.52 20.16
N LEU A 46 10.52 39.25 19.52
CA LEU A 46 10.96 38.95 18.15
C LEU A 46 12.08 37.91 18.15
N PHE A 47 12.21 37.20 17.02
CA PHE A 47 13.25 36.22 16.76
C PHE A 47 14.34 36.81 15.88
N PHE A 48 15.58 36.63 16.30
CA PHE A 48 16.77 36.94 15.53
C PHE A 48 16.99 35.87 14.46
N PHE A 49 17.09 36.30 13.20
CA PHE A 49 17.38 35.45 12.06
C PHE A 49 18.55 36.03 11.27
N LEU A 50 19.46 35.16 10.83
CA LEU A 50 20.60 35.54 9.99
C LEU A 50 20.27 35.22 8.54
N GLU A 51 19.92 36.26 7.78
CA GLU A 51 19.63 36.15 6.37
C GLU A 51 20.93 36.19 5.56
N ARG A 52 21.08 35.28 4.60
CA ARG A 52 22.25 35.21 3.71
C ARG A 52 21.87 35.63 2.30
N THR A 53 22.45 36.72 1.82
CA THR A 53 22.31 37.21 0.44
C THR A 53 23.68 37.18 -0.25
N GLY A 54 23.91 36.13 -1.04
CA GLY A 54 25.22 35.85 -1.63
C GLY A 54 26.28 35.56 -0.56
N MET A 55 27.28 36.45 -0.45
CA MET A 55 28.34 36.39 0.58
C MET A 55 28.02 37.23 1.82
N LYS A 56 26.99 38.09 1.76
CA LYS A 56 26.60 38.95 2.87
C LYS A 56 25.70 38.17 3.83
N GLN A 57 25.90 38.38 5.13
CA GLN A 57 25.04 37.86 6.18
C GLN A 57 24.55 39.03 7.03
N THR A 58 23.23 39.19 7.09
CA THR A 58 22.58 40.30 7.81
C THR A 58 21.59 39.77 8.83
N GLY A 59 21.64 40.31 10.04
CA GLY A 59 20.66 40.01 11.08
C GLY A 59 19.36 40.75 10.83
N VAL A 60 18.25 40.04 10.99
CA VAL A 60 16.89 40.58 10.88
C VAL A 60 16.04 40.08 12.04
N CYS A 61 15.04 40.88 12.44
CA CYS A 61 14.12 40.54 13.52
C CYS A 61 12.74 40.20 12.96
N LEU A 62 12.28 38.99 13.21
CA LEU A 62 11.03 38.46 12.67
C LEU A 62 10.04 38.09 13.79
N PRO A 63 8.73 38.26 13.58
CA PRO A 63 7.72 37.80 14.53
C PRO A 63 7.62 36.26 14.57
N SER A 64 8.01 35.58 13.50
CA SER A 64 8.04 34.11 13.39
C SER A 64 9.17 33.69 12.44
N CYS A 65 9.75 32.52 12.69
CA CYS A 65 10.85 32.01 11.87
C CYS A 65 10.37 31.59 10.47
N PRO A 66 11.20 31.76 9.43
CA PRO A 66 10.86 31.37 8.07
C PRO A 66 10.83 29.84 7.90
N ASN A 67 10.29 29.38 6.77
CA ASN A 67 10.23 27.94 6.43
C ASN A 67 11.62 27.29 6.50
N GLY A 68 11.69 26.10 7.10
CA GLY A 68 12.96 25.40 7.36
C GLY A 68 13.70 25.88 8.61
N TYR A 69 13.12 26.77 9.42
CA TYR A 69 13.65 27.20 10.70
C TYR A 69 12.59 27.11 11.79
N TYR A 70 13.01 26.75 13.00
CA TYR A 70 12.18 26.78 14.21
C TYR A 70 12.71 27.82 15.20
N GLY A 71 11.81 28.41 15.98
CA GLY A 71 12.16 29.45 16.94
C GLY A 71 12.51 28.88 18.30
N ILE A 72 13.66 29.27 18.85
CA ILE A 72 14.07 28.97 20.22
C ILE A 72 13.97 30.26 21.03
N ARG A 73 13.30 30.20 22.18
CA ARG A 73 13.23 31.32 23.13
C ARG A 73 14.24 31.08 24.25
N LEU A 74 15.36 31.79 24.24
CA LEU A 74 16.33 31.78 25.34
C LEU A 74 16.10 32.98 26.26
N PRO A 75 16.58 32.92 27.52
CA PRO A 75 16.44 34.03 28.47
C PRO A 75 16.98 35.37 27.95
N GLU A 76 18.05 35.32 27.16
CA GLU A 76 18.73 36.53 26.65
C GLU A 76 18.26 36.95 25.24
N LYS A 77 17.84 35.99 24.41
CA LYS A 77 17.42 36.26 23.02
C LYS A 77 16.54 35.15 22.46
N ASN A 78 15.62 35.48 21.56
CA ASN A 78 14.95 34.47 20.75
C ASN A 78 15.69 34.35 19.41
N THR A 79 15.99 33.14 18.96
CA THR A 79 16.74 32.90 17.71
C THR A 79 16.02 31.89 16.83
N CYS A 80 16.16 32.04 15.52
CA CYS A 80 15.71 31.04 14.55
C CYS A 80 16.84 30.07 14.23
N THR A 81 16.60 28.78 14.44
CA THR A 81 17.56 27.70 14.15
C THR A 81 17.03 26.82 13.03
N LYS A 82 17.93 26.35 12.15
CA LYS A 82 17.56 25.56 10.97
C LYS A 82 17.07 24.17 11.35
N CYS A 83 16.03 23.69 10.69
CA CYS A 83 15.56 22.31 10.78
C CYS A 83 16.60 21.31 10.25
N LYS A 84 16.42 20.03 10.59
CA LYS A 84 17.25 18.93 10.05
C LYS A 84 17.15 18.83 8.52
N ALA A 85 18.17 18.24 7.90
CA ALA A 85 18.35 18.22 6.45
C ALA A 85 17.25 17.46 5.68
N ASP A 86 16.57 16.53 6.32
CA ASP A 86 15.46 15.68 5.86
C ASP A 86 14.07 16.33 6.07
N CYS A 87 14.02 17.43 6.81
CA CYS A 87 12.79 18.10 7.20
C CYS A 87 12.60 19.44 6.45
N GLU A 88 11.37 19.72 6.01
CA GLU A 88 10.97 20.99 5.39
C GLU A 88 10.47 21.99 6.44
N THR A 89 9.57 21.56 7.33
CA THR A 89 9.10 22.37 8.46
C THR A 89 9.15 21.57 9.74
N CYS A 90 9.69 22.16 10.81
CA CYS A 90 9.84 21.51 12.11
C CYS A 90 9.30 22.39 13.24
N PHE A 91 8.80 21.74 14.29
CA PHE A 91 8.39 22.41 15.52
C PHE A 91 9.60 22.65 16.44
N TYR A 92 10.48 21.66 16.55
CA TYR A 92 11.80 21.75 17.18
C TYR A 92 12.77 20.76 16.51
N ASP A 93 14.01 20.67 17.01
CA ASP A 93 15.12 19.93 16.37
C ASP A 93 14.81 18.46 16.03
N SER A 94 13.93 17.82 16.79
CA SER A 94 13.62 16.39 16.70
C SER A 94 12.17 16.11 16.34
N PHE A 95 11.36 17.15 16.10
CA PHE A 95 9.97 17.01 15.66
C PHE A 95 9.73 17.79 14.37
N CYS A 96 9.73 17.06 13.28
CA CYS A 96 9.37 17.51 11.95
C CYS A 96 7.84 17.44 11.76
N THR A 97 7.25 18.48 11.17
CA THR A 97 5.83 18.50 10.79
C THR A 97 5.63 18.19 9.32
N LYS A 98 6.63 18.45 8.47
CA LYS A 98 6.58 18.16 7.04
C LYS A 98 7.96 17.75 6.53
N CYS A 99 8.05 16.56 5.97
CA CYS A 99 9.29 16.03 5.41
C CYS A 99 9.55 16.56 4.01
N LYS A 100 10.83 16.56 3.61
CA LYS A 100 11.20 16.83 2.23
C LYS A 100 10.71 15.72 1.31
N ARG A 101 10.65 16.02 0.00
CA ARG A 101 10.32 15.02 -1.04
C ARG A 101 11.21 13.78 -0.87
N SER A 102 10.61 12.60 -1.05
CA SER A 102 11.26 11.29 -0.90
C SER A 102 11.54 10.83 0.53
N PHE A 103 11.01 11.55 1.52
CA PHE A 103 10.98 11.11 2.92
C PHE A 103 9.53 11.01 3.39
N TYR A 104 9.25 9.98 4.18
CA TYR A 104 7.96 9.72 4.81
C TYR A 104 8.00 10.19 6.26
N LEU A 105 6.97 10.92 6.66
CA LEU A 105 6.81 11.37 8.03
C LEU A 105 6.30 10.22 8.91
N HIS A 106 6.99 9.97 10.01
CA HIS A 106 6.57 9.02 11.03
C HIS A 106 6.92 9.56 12.42
N SER A 107 5.89 9.81 13.24
CA SER A 107 6.05 10.25 14.64
C SER A 107 7.02 11.44 14.80
N GLY A 108 6.93 12.43 13.92
CA GLY A 108 7.80 13.62 13.93
C GLY A 108 9.20 13.42 13.34
N LYS A 109 9.51 12.27 12.76
CA LYS A 109 10.79 12.00 12.08
C LYS A 109 10.58 11.72 10.60
N CYS A 110 11.56 12.08 9.79
CA CYS A 110 11.54 11.82 8.36
C CYS A 110 12.38 10.59 8.03
N LEU A 111 11.78 9.60 7.39
CA LEU A 111 12.41 8.33 7.05
C LEU A 111 12.37 8.14 5.54
N LYS A 112 13.45 7.61 4.94
CA LYS A 112 13.45 7.28 3.51
C LYS A 112 12.58 6.05 3.20
N THR A 113 12.53 5.12 4.14
CA THR A 113 11.69 3.91 4.11
C THR A 113 11.08 3.73 5.50
N CYS A 114 9.79 3.45 5.58
CA CYS A 114 9.11 3.19 6.85
C CYS A 114 9.65 1.93 7.55
N LEU A 115 9.56 1.92 8.89
CA LEU A 115 9.99 0.80 9.73
C LEU A 115 8.99 -0.37 9.67
N GLU A 116 9.38 -1.51 10.21
CA GLU A 116 8.56 -2.72 10.26
C GLU A 116 7.20 -2.44 10.93
N GLY A 117 6.12 -2.93 10.30
CA GLY A 117 4.74 -2.63 10.70
C GLY A 117 4.15 -1.36 10.06
N PHE A 118 4.91 -0.64 9.23
CA PHE A 118 4.41 0.52 8.48
C PHE A 118 4.70 0.41 6.98
N GLU A 119 3.80 0.94 6.17
CA GLU A 119 3.90 1.05 4.72
C GLU A 119 4.06 2.51 4.26
N ASN A 120 4.77 2.67 3.14
CA ASN A 120 5.03 3.96 2.53
C ASN A 120 3.77 4.45 1.80
N ASN A 121 3.13 5.51 2.30
CA ASN A 121 2.01 6.12 1.59
C ASN A 121 2.49 7.25 0.68
N ASN A 122 2.55 7.00 -0.63
CA ASN A 122 2.97 7.99 -1.62
C ASN A 122 1.99 9.16 -1.80
N HIS A 123 0.74 9.02 -1.38
CA HIS A 123 -0.26 10.07 -1.52
C HIS A 123 -0.11 11.13 -0.42
N THR A 124 0.19 10.70 0.81
CA THR A 124 0.34 11.60 1.95
C THR A 124 1.81 11.87 2.32
N MET A 125 2.77 11.11 1.78
CA MET A 125 4.18 11.13 2.19
C MET A 125 4.35 10.85 3.70
N GLU A 126 3.56 9.90 4.21
CA GLU A 126 3.54 9.49 5.61
C GLU A 126 3.67 7.97 5.73
N CYS A 127 4.17 7.52 6.88
CA CYS A 127 4.19 6.10 7.22
C CYS A 127 2.84 5.69 7.80
N THR A 128 2.10 4.87 7.07
CA THR A 128 0.80 4.33 7.49
C THR A 128 1.01 2.96 8.12
N SER A 129 0.27 2.61 9.17
CA SER A 129 0.39 1.28 9.78
C SER A 129 -0.09 0.20 8.82
N ILE A 130 0.65 -0.90 8.70
CA ILE A 130 0.22 -2.10 7.99
C ILE A 130 -0.96 -2.69 8.75
N VAL A 131 -2.08 -2.81 8.06
CA VAL A 131 -3.31 -3.39 8.63
C VAL A 131 -3.43 -4.81 8.14
N HIS A 132 -3.44 -5.77 9.07
CA HIS A 132 -3.72 -7.17 8.75
C HIS A 132 -5.22 -7.41 8.69
N CYS A 133 -5.62 -8.45 7.96
CA CYS A 133 -7.03 -8.80 7.90
C CYS A 133 -7.56 -9.26 9.26
N ILE A 134 -8.53 -8.54 9.80
CA ILE A 134 -9.25 -8.92 11.03
C ILE A 134 -10.58 -9.52 10.62
N VAL A 135 -10.89 -10.70 11.13
CA VAL A 135 -12.13 -11.42 10.88
C VAL A 135 -12.95 -11.53 12.17
N SER A 136 -14.25 -11.72 12.02
CA SER A 136 -15.17 -11.91 13.13
C SER A 136 -14.96 -13.25 13.85
N GLU A 137 -15.61 -13.38 14.99
CA GLU A 137 -15.87 -14.69 15.57
C GLU A 137 -16.66 -15.56 14.60
N TRP A 138 -16.50 -16.87 14.76
CA TRP A 138 -17.23 -17.84 13.97
C TRP A 138 -18.72 -17.81 14.28
N SER A 139 -19.55 -17.93 13.25
CA SER A 139 -20.96 -18.25 13.43
C SER A 139 -21.13 -19.58 14.16
N PRO A 140 -22.29 -19.81 14.79
CA PRO A 140 -22.71 -21.16 15.15
C PRO A 140 -22.65 -22.10 13.95
N TRP A 141 -22.41 -23.38 14.21
CA TRP A 141 -22.46 -24.41 13.16
C TRP A 141 -23.86 -24.51 12.57
N SER A 142 -23.95 -24.58 11.24
CA SER A 142 -25.21 -24.84 10.55
C SER A 142 -25.77 -26.21 10.94
N PRO A 143 -27.08 -26.44 10.79
CA PRO A 143 -27.63 -27.79 10.86
C PRO A 143 -26.92 -28.74 9.90
N CYS A 144 -26.83 -30.01 10.30
CA CYS A 144 -26.16 -31.05 9.51
C CYS A 144 -26.83 -31.22 8.13
N ALA A 145 -26.12 -30.83 7.07
CA ALA A 145 -26.61 -30.83 5.70
C ALA A 145 -26.89 -32.26 5.22
N LYS A 146 -28.15 -32.47 4.84
CA LYS A 146 -28.68 -33.74 4.34
C LYS A 146 -28.69 -33.66 2.81
N LYS A 147 -27.70 -34.27 2.11
CA LYS A 147 -27.52 -34.27 0.64
C LYS A 147 -28.79 -34.71 -0.15
N GLY A 148 -29.83 -33.88 -0.21
CA GLY A 148 -31.14 -34.16 -0.80
C GLY A 148 -31.99 -35.24 -0.11
N LYS A 149 -31.63 -35.74 1.07
CA LYS A 149 -32.34 -36.84 1.75
C LYS A 149 -33.07 -36.35 3.00
N THR A 150 -34.38 -36.58 3.11
CA THR A 150 -35.18 -36.19 4.29
C THR A 150 -35.20 -37.25 5.39
N CYS A 151 -34.84 -38.50 5.07
CA CYS A 151 -34.84 -39.62 6.02
C CYS A 151 -33.69 -40.60 5.72
N GLY A 152 -33.32 -41.44 6.69
CA GLY A 152 -32.31 -42.49 6.53
C GLY A 152 -30.84 -42.04 6.42
N PHE A 153 -30.52 -40.77 6.64
CA PHE A 153 -29.13 -40.27 6.67
C PHE A 153 -28.53 -40.36 8.07
N LYS A 154 -27.25 -40.76 8.15
CA LYS A 154 -26.47 -40.90 9.41
C LYS A 154 -25.24 -39.97 9.43
N ARG A 155 -24.81 -39.49 8.26
CA ARG A 155 -23.64 -38.62 8.07
C ARG A 155 -24.07 -37.43 7.21
N GLY A 156 -23.58 -36.25 7.55
CA GLY A 156 -23.71 -35.03 6.77
C GLY A 156 -22.52 -34.12 6.97
N ASN A 157 -22.62 -32.88 6.49
CA ASN A 157 -21.64 -31.85 6.75
C ASN A 157 -22.33 -30.64 7.40
N GLU A 158 -21.69 -30.04 8.38
CA GLU A 158 -22.09 -28.75 8.94
C GLU A 158 -21.05 -27.72 8.52
N THR A 159 -21.50 -26.49 8.29
CA THR A 159 -20.66 -25.39 7.85
C THR A 159 -20.84 -24.23 8.81
N ARG A 160 -19.76 -23.54 9.14
CA ARG A 160 -19.78 -22.25 9.84
C ARG A 160 -19.05 -21.22 9.00
N THR A 161 -19.44 -19.97 9.15
CA THR A 161 -18.86 -18.85 8.41
C THR A 161 -18.47 -17.74 9.36
N ARG A 162 -17.54 -16.90 8.93
CA ARG A 162 -17.16 -15.66 9.60
C ARG A 162 -16.93 -14.59 8.55
N GLU A 163 -17.02 -13.34 8.97
CA GLU A 163 -16.92 -12.19 8.08
C GLU A 163 -15.61 -11.44 8.28
N ILE A 164 -15.22 -10.64 7.28
CA ILE A 164 -14.07 -9.74 7.39
C ILE A 164 -14.57 -8.47 8.08
N ILE A 165 -14.01 -8.15 9.25
CA ILE A 165 -14.27 -6.90 9.97
C ILE A 165 -13.38 -5.78 9.44
N GLN A 166 -12.11 -6.10 9.20
CA GLN A 166 -11.13 -5.16 8.68
C GLN A 166 -10.38 -5.79 7.51
N SER A 167 -10.46 -5.16 6.35
CA SER A 167 -9.72 -5.56 5.17
C SER A 167 -8.22 -5.30 5.36
N PRO A 168 -7.34 -6.17 4.85
CA PRO A 168 -5.90 -5.96 4.92
C PRO A 168 -5.47 -4.79 4.04
N SER A 169 -4.39 -4.10 4.42
CA SER A 169 -3.70 -3.13 3.56
C SER A 169 -2.95 -3.85 2.43
N ALA A 170 -2.36 -3.09 1.50
CA ALA A 170 -1.62 -3.65 0.36
C ALA A 170 -0.47 -4.57 0.78
N HIS A 171 0.11 -4.35 1.97
CA HIS A 171 1.17 -5.17 2.55
C HIS A 171 0.70 -5.97 3.77
N GLY A 172 -0.61 -5.95 4.06
CA GLY A 172 -1.23 -6.74 5.12
C GLY A 172 -1.30 -8.23 4.76
N SER A 173 -1.43 -9.07 5.80
CA SER A 173 -1.62 -10.51 5.60
C SER A 173 -3.01 -10.80 5.03
N SER A 174 -3.07 -11.74 4.07
CA SER A 174 -4.33 -12.24 3.51
C SER A 174 -5.27 -12.76 4.59
N CYS A 175 -6.57 -12.59 4.35
CA CYS A 175 -7.59 -13.04 5.28
C CYS A 175 -7.54 -14.57 5.50
N PRO A 176 -7.64 -15.03 6.75
CA PRO A 176 -7.76 -16.45 7.02
C PRO A 176 -9.11 -16.98 6.48
N PRO A 177 -9.30 -18.32 6.39
CA PRO A 177 -10.49 -18.90 5.75
C PRO A 177 -11.80 -18.39 6.37
N LEU A 178 -12.74 -17.96 5.53
CA LEU A 178 -14.03 -17.42 5.98
C LEU A 178 -15.11 -18.48 6.18
N SER A 179 -14.88 -19.70 5.69
CA SER A 179 -15.82 -20.81 5.82
C SER A 179 -15.09 -22.06 6.27
N GLU A 180 -15.69 -22.79 7.21
CA GLU A 180 -15.19 -24.08 7.66
C GLU A 180 -16.30 -25.12 7.58
N THR A 181 -15.96 -26.32 7.10
CA THR A 181 -16.91 -27.43 6.96
C THR A 181 -16.41 -28.66 7.70
N ARG A 182 -17.27 -29.24 8.52
CA ARG A 182 -16.98 -30.45 9.31
C ARG A 182 -18.01 -31.55 9.04
N LYS A 183 -17.59 -32.80 9.18
CA LYS A 183 -18.49 -33.96 9.12
C LYS A 183 -19.30 -34.05 10.42
N CYS A 184 -20.62 -34.19 10.30
CA CYS A 184 -21.54 -34.37 11.42
C CYS A 184 -22.22 -35.74 11.35
N LEU A 185 -22.54 -36.28 12.52
CA LEU A 185 -23.33 -37.49 12.68
C LEU A 185 -24.70 -37.12 13.23
N VAL A 186 -25.75 -37.67 12.61
CA VAL A 186 -27.13 -37.45 13.07
C VAL A 186 -27.83 -38.77 13.37
N GLN A 187 -28.83 -38.70 14.25
CA GLN A 187 -29.71 -39.83 14.51
C GLN A 187 -30.49 -40.19 13.25
N LYS A 188 -30.42 -41.46 12.87
CA LYS A 188 -31.04 -41.98 11.64
C LYS A 188 -32.57 -41.96 11.81
N ARG A 189 -33.22 -40.94 11.25
CA ARG A 189 -34.69 -40.89 11.14
C ARG A 189 -35.16 -42.08 10.30
N LYS A 190 -36.06 -42.92 10.84
CA LYS A 190 -36.71 -44.00 10.08
C LYS A 190 -37.53 -43.37 8.97
N CYS A 191 -37.28 -43.77 7.72
CA CYS A 191 -38.14 -43.38 6.61
C CYS A 191 -39.50 -44.05 6.81
N GLN A 192 -40.59 -43.28 6.83
CA GLN A 192 -41.90 -43.87 6.62
C GLN A 192 -41.88 -44.50 5.22
N LYS A 193 -42.08 -45.81 5.16
CA LYS A 193 -42.27 -46.50 3.88
C LYS A 193 -43.61 -46.02 3.32
N GLY A 194 -43.59 -44.99 2.47
CA GLY A 194 -44.69 -44.79 1.55
C GLY A 194 -44.76 -46.00 0.61
N GLU A 195 -45.95 -46.58 0.45
CA GLU A 195 -46.24 -47.77 -0.39
C GLU A 195 -46.04 -47.56 -1.90
N LYS A 196 -45.18 -46.65 -2.34
CA LYS A 196 -44.93 -46.41 -3.76
C LYS A 196 -43.43 -46.46 -4.04
N GLY A 197 -42.95 -47.61 -4.53
CA GLY A 197 -41.56 -47.70 -4.98
C GLY A 197 -41.01 -49.06 -5.41
N LYS A 198 -41.75 -50.16 -5.36
CA LYS A 198 -41.23 -51.46 -5.86
C LYS A 198 -41.01 -51.48 -7.39
N LYS A 199 -41.70 -50.64 -8.17
CA LYS A 199 -41.54 -50.59 -9.65
C LYS A 199 -40.29 -49.85 -10.15
N GLY A 200 -39.68 -48.97 -9.34
CA GLY A 200 -38.50 -48.18 -9.77
C GLY A 200 -37.17 -48.92 -9.62
N ARG A 201 -37.06 -49.78 -8.59
CA ARG A 201 -35.81 -50.49 -8.28
C ARG A 201 -35.50 -51.60 -9.27
N GLU A 202 -36.53 -52.24 -9.83
CA GLU A 202 -36.36 -53.27 -10.86
C GLU A 202 -36.01 -52.66 -12.23
N LYS A 203 -36.63 -51.53 -12.61
CA LYS A 203 -36.24 -50.79 -13.83
C LYS A 203 -34.81 -50.26 -13.75
N LYS A 204 -34.38 -49.72 -12.60
CA LYS A 204 -32.99 -49.25 -12.43
C LYS A 204 -31.99 -50.41 -12.48
N ARG A 205 -32.32 -51.56 -11.86
CA ARG A 205 -31.47 -52.75 -11.87
C ARG A 205 -31.37 -53.38 -13.26
N LYS A 206 -32.46 -53.41 -14.04
CA LYS A 206 -32.49 -53.84 -15.46
C LYS A 206 -31.75 -52.86 -16.38
N LYS A 207 -31.83 -51.54 -16.15
CA LYS A 207 -31.08 -50.54 -16.92
C LYS A 207 -29.57 -50.66 -16.70
N THR A 208 -29.11 -50.79 -15.46
CA THR A 208 -27.68 -51.01 -15.17
C THR A 208 -27.15 -52.33 -15.73
N THR A 209 -27.96 -53.41 -15.74
CA THR A 209 -27.52 -54.68 -16.36
C THR A 209 -27.53 -54.66 -17.89
N LYS A 210 -28.35 -53.81 -18.51
CA LYS A 210 -28.34 -53.62 -19.97
C LYS A 210 -27.12 -52.79 -20.40
N GLU A 211 -26.86 -51.67 -19.72
CA GLU A 211 -25.69 -50.81 -19.97
C GLU A 211 -24.36 -51.55 -19.70
N GLU A 212 -24.28 -52.39 -18.65
CA GLU A 212 -23.10 -53.23 -18.40
C GLU A 212 -22.89 -54.33 -19.46
N LYS A 213 -23.96 -54.85 -20.08
CA LYS A 213 -23.85 -55.84 -21.16
C LYS A 213 -23.45 -55.22 -22.50
N GLU A 214 -23.98 -54.03 -22.81
CA GLU A 214 -23.62 -53.26 -24.00
C GLU A 214 -22.15 -52.83 -23.95
N MET A 215 -21.67 -52.30 -22.82
CA MET A 215 -20.25 -51.95 -22.65
C MET A 215 -19.31 -53.17 -22.75
N ARG A 216 -19.73 -54.35 -22.28
CA ARG A 216 -18.94 -55.59 -22.43
C ARG A 216 -18.88 -56.07 -23.88
N HIS A 217 -19.95 -55.87 -24.66
CA HIS A 217 -19.97 -56.21 -26.07
C HIS A 217 -19.06 -55.26 -26.88
N ASP A 218 -19.18 -53.95 -26.66
CA ASP A 218 -18.36 -52.94 -27.34
C ASP A 218 -16.88 -53.09 -27.00
N ASN A 219 -16.54 -53.41 -25.74
CA ASN A 219 -15.15 -53.66 -25.36
C ASN A 219 -14.59 -54.92 -26.04
N LYS A 220 -15.41 -55.98 -26.19
CA LYS A 220 -14.99 -57.21 -26.87
C LYS A 220 -14.82 -57.03 -28.38
N GLU A 221 -15.65 -56.19 -29.02
CA GLU A 221 -15.44 -55.80 -30.41
C GLU A 221 -14.20 -54.93 -30.60
N ARG A 222 -13.91 -54.04 -29.67
CA ARG A 222 -12.72 -53.20 -29.70
C ARG A 222 -11.45 -54.03 -29.54
N GLU A 223 -11.42 -54.94 -28.57
CA GLU A 223 -10.31 -55.88 -28.38
C GLU A 223 -10.10 -56.77 -29.62
N SER A 224 -11.18 -57.17 -30.30
CA SER A 224 -11.09 -57.97 -31.54
C SER A 224 -10.52 -57.15 -32.71
N ARG A 225 -10.90 -55.88 -32.85
CA ARG A 225 -10.33 -54.95 -33.85
C ARG A 225 -8.86 -54.65 -33.58
N GLU A 226 -8.49 -54.41 -32.33
CA GLU A 226 -7.10 -54.18 -31.93
C GLU A 226 -6.24 -55.44 -32.16
N ALA A 227 -6.79 -56.64 -31.94
CA ALA A 227 -6.10 -57.89 -32.26
C ALA A 227 -5.87 -58.09 -33.77
N LEU A 228 -6.84 -57.71 -34.62
CA LEU A 228 -6.72 -57.74 -36.09
C LEU A 228 -5.66 -56.75 -36.59
N GLU A 229 -5.68 -55.50 -36.10
CA GLU A 229 -4.67 -54.50 -36.46
C GLU A 229 -3.26 -54.91 -36.02
N ASN A 230 -3.13 -55.52 -34.83
CA ASN A 230 -1.84 -56.01 -34.35
C ASN A 230 -1.34 -57.20 -35.17
N LYS A 231 -2.23 -58.07 -35.64
CA LYS A 231 -1.90 -59.16 -36.55
C LYS A 231 -1.42 -58.63 -37.90
N GLU A 232 -2.11 -57.67 -38.49
CA GLU A 232 -1.70 -57.02 -39.75
C GLU A 232 -0.34 -56.31 -39.62
N LYS A 233 -0.12 -55.59 -38.52
CA LYS A 233 1.18 -54.97 -38.23
C LYS A 233 2.30 -56.02 -38.09
N SER A 234 2.01 -57.18 -37.48
CA SER A 234 2.98 -58.28 -37.37
C SER A 234 3.31 -58.88 -38.74
N GLU A 235 2.32 -59.07 -39.61
CA GLU A 235 2.49 -59.63 -40.94
C GLU A 235 3.25 -58.65 -41.86
N GLN A 236 2.98 -57.35 -41.74
CA GLN A 236 3.70 -56.32 -42.48
C GLN A 236 5.15 -56.18 -42.00
N ARG A 237 5.41 -56.37 -40.69
CA ARG A 237 6.77 -56.43 -40.14
C ARG A 237 7.52 -57.67 -40.67
N ASN A 238 6.87 -58.83 -40.72
CA ASN A 238 7.47 -60.05 -41.29
C ASN A 238 7.75 -59.92 -42.79
N ARG A 239 6.86 -59.31 -43.58
CA ARG A 239 7.11 -59.02 -45.01
C ARG A 239 8.30 -58.07 -45.21
N ARG A 240 8.45 -57.05 -44.36
CA ARG A 240 9.62 -56.15 -44.39
C ARG A 240 10.92 -56.86 -44.03
N VAL A 241 10.88 -57.85 -43.13
CA VAL A 241 12.04 -58.68 -42.78
C VAL A 241 12.40 -59.63 -43.94
N GLN A 242 11.42 -60.25 -44.61
CA GLN A 242 11.63 -61.07 -45.80
C GLN A 242 12.17 -60.28 -47.00
N GLN A 243 11.69 -59.05 -47.23
CA GLN A 243 12.25 -58.18 -48.27
C GLN A 243 13.71 -57.79 -47.97
N LYS A 244 14.05 -57.53 -46.71
CA LYS A 244 15.44 -57.25 -46.31
C LYS A 244 16.37 -58.45 -46.46
N SER A 245 15.89 -59.67 -46.24
CA SER A 245 16.71 -60.88 -46.48
C SER A 245 16.93 -61.15 -47.97
N LEU A 246 15.96 -60.82 -48.84
CA LEU A 246 16.11 -60.98 -50.30
C LEU A 246 17.05 -59.93 -50.92
N SER A 247 17.10 -58.70 -50.37
CA SER A 247 18.02 -57.66 -50.83
C SER A 247 19.49 -57.89 -50.45
N ILE A 248 19.77 -58.79 -49.50
CA ILE A 248 21.15 -59.13 -49.08
C ILE A 248 21.75 -60.24 -49.97
N SER A 249 20.93 -61.02 -50.68
CA SER A 249 21.40 -62.08 -51.60
C SER A 249 21.65 -61.64 -53.04
N THR A 250 21.55 -60.33 -53.36
CA THR A 250 21.79 -59.79 -54.72
C THR A 250 23.07 -58.94 -54.81
N VAL A 251 23.94 -59.00 -53.80
CA VAL A 251 25.27 -58.36 -53.82
C VAL A 251 26.36 -59.42 -53.55
N HIS A 252 26.45 -60.39 -54.46
CA HIS A 252 27.67 -61.13 -54.79
C HIS A 252 27.59 -61.53 -56.26
#